data_AF-A0A956GLK4-F1
#
_entry.id   AF-A0A956GLK4-F1
#
_cell.length_a   1.000
_cell.length_b   1.000
_cell.length_c   1.000
_cell.angle_alpha   90.00
_cell.angle_beta   90.00
_cell.angle_gamma   90.00
#
_symmetry.space_group_name_H-M   'P 1'
#
loop_
_entity.id
_entity.type
_entity.pdbx_description
1 polymer ?
#
loop_
_entity_poly.entity_id
_entity_poly.type
_entity_poly.pdbx_seq_one_letter_code
_entity_poly.pdbx_strand_id
1 'polypeptide(L)'
;MAAADEADVPTTRLDLTHLRREARTALELAIVEFAPTDLIERLALAAGLLEALAELPADSPPAIALGPPTADRARVGLTMWRAWSGNRRKLA
;
A
#
# COMPACT_ATOMS: atom_id res chain seq x y z
N MET A 1 1.46 -2.21 34.51
CA MET A 1 0.69 -2.04 33.27
C MET A 1 1.64 -1.44 32.24
N ALA A 2 2.35 -2.30 31.49
CA ALA A 2 3.30 -1.88 30.47
C ALA A 2 2.66 -2.19 29.11
N ALA A 3 2.24 -1.15 28.40
CA ALA A 3 1.93 -1.24 26.98
C ALA A 3 3.28 -1.31 26.27
N ALA A 4 3.74 -2.54 25.99
CA ALA A 4 4.82 -2.75 25.05
C ALA A 4 4.28 -2.41 23.66
N ASP A 5 4.53 -1.18 23.23
CA ASP A 5 5.30 -0.95 22.02
C ASP A 5 4.95 -1.90 20.85
N GLU A 6 3.82 -1.66 20.17
CA GLU A 6 3.65 -2.06 18.77
C GLU A 6 4.53 -1.17 17.87
N ALA A 7 5.79 -0.95 18.26
CA ALA A 7 6.74 -0.18 17.49
C ALA A 7 7.12 -0.98 16.25
N ASP A 8 6.68 -0.43 15.12
CA ASP A 8 7.46 -0.32 13.89
C ASP A 8 8.12 -1.65 13.48
N VAL A 9 7.30 -2.58 12.97
CA VAL A 9 7.84 -3.76 12.31
C VAL A 9 8.73 -3.26 11.16
N PRO A 10 10.04 -3.53 11.17
CA PRO A 10 10.93 -3.05 10.15
C PRO A 10 10.42 -3.54 8.80
N THR A 11 10.07 -2.59 7.94
CA THR A 11 9.50 -2.89 6.63
C THR A 11 10.58 -3.59 5.79
N THR A 12 10.50 -4.91 5.73
CA THR A 12 11.48 -5.73 5.02
C THR A 12 11.31 -5.60 3.51
N ARG A 13 12.36 -5.90 2.74
CA ARG A 13 12.29 -5.94 1.27
C ARG A 13 11.22 -6.90 0.74
N LEU A 14 11.00 -8.01 1.46
CA LEU A 14 9.94 -8.97 1.16
C LEU A 14 8.55 -8.34 1.35
N ASP A 15 8.37 -7.56 2.42
CA ASP A 15 7.13 -6.82 2.71
C ASP A 15 6.83 -5.78 1.62
N LEU A 16 7.82 -4.97 1.21
CA LEU A 16 7.64 -4.00 0.12
C LEU A 16 7.25 -4.66 -1.20
N THR A 17 7.85 -5.81 -1.52
CA THR A 17 7.53 -6.55 -2.74
C THR A 17 6.10 -7.09 -2.72
N HIS A 18 5.65 -7.57 -1.55
CA HIS A 18 4.29 -8.03 -1.34
C HIS A 18 3.29 -6.87 -1.47
N LEU A 19 3.53 -5.77 -0.74
CA LEU A 19 2.71 -4.56 -0.78
C LEU A 19 2.60 -4.00 -2.21
N ARG A 20 3.69 -4.04 -2.99
CA ARG A 20 3.69 -3.57 -4.38
C ARG A 20 2.70 -4.36 -5.24
N ARG A 21 2.78 -5.69 -5.17
CA ARG A 21 1.88 -6.58 -5.92
C ARG A 21 0.44 -6.36 -5.47
N GLU A 22 0.22 -6.29 -4.17
CA GLU A 22 -1.13 -6.14 -3.64
C GLU A 22 -1.75 -4.78 -4.00
N ALA A 23 -1.01 -3.68 -3.83
CA ALA A 23 -1.47 -2.34 -4.19
C ALA A 23 -1.80 -2.23 -5.69
N ARG A 24 -0.98 -2.86 -6.54
CA ARG A 24 -1.24 -2.91 -7.99
C ARG A 24 -2.51 -3.69 -8.31
N THR A 25 -2.68 -4.88 -7.76
CA THR A 25 -3.91 -5.67 -7.98
C THR A 25 -5.15 -4.93 -7.46
N ALA A 26 -5.06 -4.30 -6.28
CA ALA A 26 -6.15 -3.48 -5.76
C ALA A 26 -6.49 -2.30 -6.67
N LEU A 27 -5.49 -1.62 -7.23
CA LEU A 27 -5.69 -0.54 -8.20
C LEU A 27 -6.41 -1.04 -9.46
N GLU A 28 -5.94 -2.12 -10.06
CA GLU A 28 -6.52 -2.70 -11.27
C GLU A 28 -8.00 -3.06 -11.05
N LEU A 29 -8.31 -3.70 -9.91
CA LEU A 29 -9.68 -4.02 -9.53
C LEU A 29 -10.50 -2.76 -9.25
N ALA A 30 -9.96 -1.77 -8.53
CA ALA A 30 -10.66 -0.53 -8.24
C ALA A 30 -11.09 0.23 -9.51
N ILE A 31 -10.25 0.21 -10.56
CA ILE A 31 -10.58 0.80 -11.85
C ILE A 31 -11.72 0.02 -12.52
N VAL A 32 -11.60 -1.30 -12.64
CA VAL A 32 -12.63 -2.16 -13.25
C VAL A 32 -13.97 -2.03 -12.51
N GLU A 33 -13.90 -1.86 -11.20
CA GLU A 33 -15.04 -1.73 -10.32
C GLU A 33 -15.63 -0.32 -10.24
N PHE A 34 -15.06 0.67 -10.95
CA PHE A 34 -15.47 2.08 -10.86
C PHE A 34 -15.52 2.59 -9.41
N ALA A 35 -14.47 2.30 -8.66
CA ALA A 35 -14.30 2.82 -7.30
C ALA A 35 -14.25 4.35 -7.29
N PRO A 36 -14.53 5.00 -6.14
CA PRO A 36 -14.34 6.43 -5.96
C PRO A 36 -12.95 6.88 -6.41
N THR A 37 -12.89 8.01 -7.12
CA THR A 37 -11.65 8.54 -7.73
C THR A 37 -10.54 8.72 -6.70
N ASP A 38 -10.86 9.20 -5.50
CA ASP A 38 -9.89 9.39 -4.41
C ASP A 38 -9.25 8.07 -3.96
N LEU A 39 -10.00 6.96 -3.97
CA LEU A 39 -9.47 5.63 -3.67
C LEU A 39 -8.55 5.14 -4.79
N ILE A 40 -8.93 5.35 -6.05
CA ILE A 40 -8.10 5.00 -7.22
C ILE A 40 -6.78 5.78 -7.18
N GLU A 41 -6.83 7.09 -6.95
CA GLU A 41 -5.66 7.95 -6.86
C GLU A 41 -4.70 7.53 -5.74
N ARG A 42 -5.24 7.20 -4.55
CA ARG A 42 -4.45 6.71 -3.42
C ARG A 42 -3.72 5.41 -3.76
N LEU A 43 -4.42 4.45 -4.34
CA LEU A 43 -3.83 3.17 -4.75
C LEU A 43 -2.79 3.37 -5.87
N ALA A 44 -3.05 4.26 -6.83
CA ALA A 44 -2.12 4.59 -7.90
C ALA A 44 -0.82 5.21 -7.38
N LEU A 45 -0.93 6.17 -6.45
CA LEU A 45 0.23 6.78 -5.80
C LEU A 45 1.07 5.75 -5.03
N ALA A 46 0.41 4.90 -4.24
CA ALA A 46 1.10 3.86 -3.48
C ALA A 46 1.79 2.84 -4.39
N ALA A 47 1.09 2.33 -5.42
CA ALA A 47 1.65 1.36 -6.36
C ALA A 47 2.83 1.94 -7.15
N GLY A 48 2.70 3.18 -7.64
CA GLY A 48 3.76 3.86 -8.38
C GLY A 48 5.00 4.13 -7.54
N LEU A 49 4.84 4.59 -6.29
CA LEU A 49 5.97 4.81 -5.38
C LEU A 49 6.66 3.50 -5.00
N LEU A 50 5.91 2.42 -4.76
CA LEU A 50 6.47 1.11 -4.49
C LEU A 50 7.23 0.52 -5.68
N GLU A 51 6.77 0.78 -6.92
CA GLU A 51 7.48 0.41 -8.14
C GLU A 51 8.81 1.18 -8.23
N ALA A 52 8.78 2.50 -8.08
CA ALA A 52 9.99 3.33 -8.12
C ALA A 52 11.01 2.93 -7.05
N LEU A 53 10.56 2.60 -5.83
CA LEU A 53 11.46 2.13 -4.76
C LEU A 53 12.07 0.74 -5.05
N ALA A 54 11.36 -0.12 -5.79
CA ALA A 54 11.88 -1.44 -6.16
C ALA A 54 13.05 -1.37 -7.15
N GLU A 55 13.18 -0.26 -7.89
CA GLU A 55 14.27 -0.01 -8.83
C GLU A 55 15.55 0.51 -8.13
N LEU A 56 15.44 0.95 -6.87
CA LEU A 56 16.57 1.48 -6.12
C LEU A 56 17.34 0.38 -5.37
N PRO A 57 18.66 0.57 -5.14
CA PRO A 57 19.38 -0.23 -4.16
C PRO A 57 18.74 -0.08 -2.78
N ALA A 58 18.55 -1.20 -2.09
CA ALA A 58 17.81 -1.25 -0.82
C ALA A 58 18.48 -0.45 0.31
N ASP A 59 19.80 -0.27 0.23
CA ASP A 59 20.66 0.50 1.12
C ASP A 59 20.86 1.95 0.66
N SER A 60 20.26 2.36 -0.46
CA SER A 60 20.35 3.74 -0.92
C SER A 60 19.62 4.69 0.03
N PRO A 61 20.15 5.91 0.28
CA PRO A 61 19.49 6.88 1.15
C PRO A 61 18.02 7.16 0.79
N PRO A 62 17.62 7.27 -0.50
CA PRO A 62 16.21 7.46 -0.84
C PRO A 62 15.33 6.23 -0.52
N ALA A 63 15.83 5.00 -0.74
CA ALA A 63 15.09 3.79 -0.39
C ALA A 63 14.83 3.68 1.12
N ILE A 64 15.85 4.00 1.93
CA ILE A 64 15.74 4.03 3.39
C ILE A 64 14.75 5.11 3.86
N ALA A 65 14.85 6.32 3.31
CA ALA A 65 14.02 7.44 3.74
C ALA A 65 12.55 7.31 3.30
N LEU A 66 12.30 6.78 2.10
CA LEU A 66 10.97 6.72 1.50
C LEU A 66 10.26 5.38 1.70
N GLY A 67 10.98 4.30 2.03
CA GLY A 67 10.42 2.96 2.22
C GLY A 67 9.29 2.92 3.24
N PRO A 68 9.54 3.23 4.52
CA PRO A 68 8.51 3.19 5.57
C PRO A 68 7.27 4.04 5.26
N PRO A 69 7.37 5.35 4.93
CA PRO A 69 6.17 6.15 4.67
C PRO A 69 5.44 5.74 3.39
N THR A 70 6.11 5.06 2.44
CA THR A 70 5.44 4.50 1.26
C THR A 70 4.68 3.21 1.61
N ALA A 71 5.27 2.35 2.44
CA ALA A 71 4.61 1.16 2.94
C ALA A 71 3.33 1.49 3.72
N ASP A 72 3.37 2.51 4.57
CA ASP A 72 2.19 2.95 5.32
C ASP A 72 1.09 3.48 4.41
N ARG A 73 1.44 4.28 3.39
CA ARG A 73 0.46 4.73 2.38
C ARG A 73 -0.20 3.56 1.68
N ALA A 74 0.58 2.55 1.31
CA ALA A 74 0.06 1.35 0.66
C ALA A 74 -0.89 0.57 1.59
N ARG A 75 -0.51 0.36 2.85
CA ARG A 75 -1.35 -0.32 3.86
C ARG A 75 -2.68 0.41 4.07
N VAL A 76 -2.65 1.75 4.17
CA VAL A 76 -3.86 2.57 4.30
C VAL A 76 -4.73 2.45 3.04
N GLY A 77 -4.15 2.61 1.85
CA GLY A 77 -4.89 2.46 0.59
C GLY A 77 -5.55 1.09 0.44
N LEU A 78 -4.81 0.02 0.78
CA LEU A 78 -5.31 -1.35 0.76
C LEU A 78 -6.43 -1.58 1.78
N THR A 79 -6.32 -0.99 2.96
CA THR A 79 -7.38 -1.06 3.98
C THR A 79 -8.66 -0.38 3.48
N MET A 80 -8.55 0.81 2.90
CA MET A 80 -9.68 1.52 2.32
C MET A 80 -10.32 0.74 1.16
N TRP A 81 -9.49 0.15 0.29
CA TRP A 81 -9.94 -0.71 -0.80
C TRP A 81 -10.76 -1.90 -0.29
N ARG A 82 -10.22 -2.64 0.69
CA ARG A 82 -10.89 -3.81 1.26
C ARG A 82 -12.22 -3.43 1.91
N ALA A 83 -12.27 -2.32 2.63
CA ALA A 83 -13.50 -1.81 3.23
C ALA A 83 -14.54 -1.43 2.17
N TRP A 84 -14.14 -0.70 1.13
CA TRP A 84 -15.02 -0.29 0.04
C TRP A 84 -15.54 -1.48 -0.77
N SER A 85 -14.66 -2.35 -1.25
CA SER A 85 -15.02 -3.52 -2.06
C SER A 85 -15.87 -4.52 -1.26
N GLY A 86 -15.59 -4.67 0.04
CA GLY A 86 -16.41 -5.47 0.94
C GLY A 86 -17.82 -4.90 1.11
N ASN A 87 -17.99 -3.58 1.19
CA ASN A 87 -19.31 -2.95 1.23
C ASN A 87 -20.05 -3.11 -0.09
N ARG A 88 -19.37 -2.91 -1.21
CA ARG A 88 -19.94 -3.06 -2.56
C ARG A 88 -20.47 -4.47 -2.79
N ARG A 89 -19.71 -5.50 -2.41
CA ARG A 89 -20.10 -6.91 -2.53
C ARG A 89 -21.29 -7.31 -1.65
N LYS A 90 -21.61 -6.55 -0.61
CA LYS A 90 -22.83 -6.77 0.19
C LYS A 90 -24.09 -6.17 -0.45
N LEU A 91 -23.91 -5.26 -1.42
CA LEU A 91 -24.99 -4.53 -2.09
C LEU A 91 -25.33 -5.11 -3.47
N ALA A 92 -24.50 -6.03 -4.00
CA ALA A 92 -24.72 -6.77 -5.23
C ALA A 92 -25.39 -8.13 -4.92
#